data_AF-A0A7K0YBX7-F1
#
_entry.id   AF-A0A7K0YBX7-F1
#
_cell.length_a   1.000
_cell.length_b   1.000
_cell.length_c   1.000
_cell.angle_alpha   90.00
_cell.angle_beta   90.00
_cell.angle_gamma   90.00
#
_symmetry.space_group_name_H-M   'P 1'
#
loop_
_entity.id
_entity.type
_entity.pdbx_description
1 polymer ?
#
loop_
_entity_poly.entity_id
_entity_poly.type
_entity_poly.pdbx_seq_one_letter_code
_entity_poly.pdbx_strand_id
1 'polypeptide(L)' 'MTSLIGRKVTVKVPATSANLGPGFDTLGLALSFYDELEVEVVAG' A
#
# COMPACT_ATOMS: atom_id res chain seq x y z
N MET A 1 -22.76 11.09 -6.96
CA MET A 1 -21.32 11.03 -6.61
C MET A 1 -21.00 11.60 -5.22
N THR A 2 -21.99 12.11 -4.48
CA THR A 2 -21.84 12.67 -3.12
C THR A 2 -21.74 11.66 -1.98
N SER A 3 -22.05 10.37 -2.21
CA SER A 3 -22.19 9.40 -1.11
C SER A 3 -20.87 8.93 -0.49
N LEU A 4 -19.72 9.42 -0.96
CA LEU A 4 -18.41 9.00 -0.47
C LEU A 4 -17.70 10.06 0.37
N ILE A 5 -18.20 11.31 0.42
CA ILE A 5 -17.60 12.38 1.23
C ILE A 5 -17.59 11.95 2.71
N GLY A 6 -16.44 12.12 3.38
CA GLY A 6 -16.21 11.71 4.76
C GLY A 6 -15.86 10.22 4.94
N ARG A 7 -15.85 9.41 3.87
CA ARG A 7 -15.36 8.04 3.96
C ARG A 7 -13.84 8.06 4.19
N LYS A 8 -13.38 7.35 5.23
CA LYS A 8 -11.98 7.23 5.61
C LYS A 8 -11.50 5.77 5.57
N VAL A 9 -10.24 5.57 5.19
CA VAL A 9 -9.53 4.28 5.26
C VAL A 9 -8.13 4.48 5.82
N THR A 10 -7.62 3.45 6.49
CA THR A 10 -6.22 3.35 6.93
C THR A 10 -5.59 2.15 6.24
N VAL A 11 -4.44 2.34 5.62
CA VAL A 11 -3.71 1.31 4.87
C VAL A 11 -2.31 1.19 5.45
N LYS A 12 -1.88 -0.05 5.70
CA LYS A 12 -0.52 -0.39 6.09
C LYS A 12 0.09 -1.27 5.00
N VAL A 13 1.13 -0.79 4.32
CA VAL A 13 1.76 -1.48 3.19
C VAL A 13 3.19 -1.88 3.54
N PRO A 14 3.58 -3.15 3.36
CA PRO A 14 4.96 -3.57 3.58
C PRO A 14 5.86 -3.08 2.44
N ALA A 15 7.07 -2.67 2.78
CA ALA A 15 8.17 -2.57 1.83
C ALA A 15 8.48 -3.95 1.25
N THR A 16 9.00 -3.98 0.03
CA THR A 16 9.34 -5.23 -0.66
C THR A 16 10.78 -5.24 -1.15
N SER A 17 11.33 -6.43 -1.30
CA SER A 17 12.58 -6.69 -2.02
C SER A 17 12.31 -7.63 -3.19
N ALA A 18 13.03 -7.44 -4.29
CA ALA A 18 12.91 -8.24 -5.52
C ALA A 18 14.30 -8.75 -5.97
N ASN A 19 14.36 -9.47 -7.09
CA ASN A 19 15.60 -10.03 -7.67
C ASN A 19 16.34 -10.98 -6.72
N LEU A 20 15.59 -11.87 -6.07
CA LEU A 20 16.08 -12.78 -5.04
C LEU A 20 16.81 -13.99 -5.66
N GLY A 21 17.99 -13.74 -6.24
CA GLY A 21 18.84 -14.77 -6.86
C GLY A 21 18.29 -15.25 -8.21
N PRO A 22 18.15 -16.57 -8.45
CA PRO A 22 17.71 -17.10 -9.75
C PRO A 22 16.25 -16.75 -10.08
N GLY A 23 15.47 -16.24 -9.12
CA GLY A 23 14.09 -15.80 -9.30
C GLY A 23 13.95 -14.41 -9.94
N PHE A 24 14.80 -14.09 -10.91
CA PHE A 24 14.80 -12.80 -11.60
C PHE A 24 13.42 -12.51 -12.20
N ASP A 25 12.94 -11.29 -12.00
CA ASP A 25 11.64 -10.79 -12.49
C ASP A 25 10.41 -11.64 -12.09
N THR A 26 10.50 -12.40 -10.99
CA THR A 26 9.37 -13.21 -10.48
C THR A 26 9.29 -13.23 -8.95
N LEU A 27 10.42 -13.41 -8.26
CA LEU A 27 10.41 -13.49 -6.80
C LEU A 27 10.45 -12.09 -6.16
N GLY A 28 9.51 -11.87 -5.25
CA GLY A 28 9.48 -10.74 -4.34
C GLY A 28 9.21 -11.19 -2.91
N LEU A 29 9.73 -10.45 -1.93
CA LEU A 29 9.55 -10.70 -0.50
C LEU A 29 9.03 -9.44 0.18
N ALA A 30 7.92 -9.57 0.90
CA ALA A 30 7.44 -8.52 1.80
C ALA A 30 8.31 -8.48 3.06
N LEU A 31 8.71 -7.27 3.45
CA LEU A 31 9.54 -7.02 4.62
C LEU A 31 8.70 -6.45 5.75
N SER A 32 9.13 -6.66 7.00
CA SER A 32 8.49 -6.09 8.19
C SER A 32 8.87 -4.62 8.42
N PHE A 33 8.83 -3.82 7.36
CA PHE A 33 9.03 -2.38 7.35
C PHE A 33 7.88 -1.76 6.53
N TYR A 34 7.22 -0.73 7.04
CA TYR A 34 5.90 -0.36 6.53
C TYR A 34 5.75 1.15 6.35
N ASP A 35 5.00 1.51 5.32
CA ASP A 35 4.33 2.80 5.24
C ASP A 35 2.90 2.66 5.78
N GLU A 36 2.45 3.65 6.54
CA GLU A 36 1.08 3.77 7.04
C GLU A 36 0.44 5.03 6.46
N LEU A 37 -0.72 4.87 5.80
CA LEU A 37 -1.44 5.94 5.14
C LEU A 37 -2.86 6.02 5.66
N GLU A 38 -3.29 7.22 6.02
CA GLU A 38 -4.69 7.55 6.27
C GLU A 38 -5.22 8.40 5.12
N VAL A 39 -6.37 8.01 4.57
CA VAL A 39 -6.99 8.70 3.43
C VAL A 39 -8.46 8.95 3.71
N GLU A 40 -8.91 10.18 3.48
CA GLU A 40 -10.30 10.60 3.61
C GLU A 40 -10.78 11.33 2.35
N VAL A 41 -11.99 11.02 1.90
CA VAL A 41 -12.62 11.73 0.78
C VAL A 41 -13.17 13.07 1.27
N VAL A 42 -12.57 14.17 0.83
CA VAL A 42 -13.00 15.53 1.16
C VAL A 42 -13.90 16.13 0.07
N ALA A 43 -14.68 17.13 0.44
CA ALA A 43 -15.38 17.95 -0.55
C ALA A 43 -14.36 18.79 -1.34
N GLY A 44 -14.60 18.92 -2.65
CA GLY A 44 -13.80 19.76 -3.55
C GLY A 44 -14.28 21.21 -3.58
#